data_AF-X1TWA6-F1
#
_entry.id   AF-X1TWA6-F1
#
_cell.length_a   1.000
_cell.length_b   1.000
_cell.length_c   1.000
_cell.angle_alpha   90.00
_cell.angle_beta   90.00
_cell.angle_gamma   90.00
#
_symmetry.space_group_name_H-M   'P 1'
#
loop_
_entity.id
_entity.type
_entity.pdbx_description
1 polymer ?
#
loop_
_entity_poly.entity_id
_entity_poly.type
_entity_poly.pdbx_seq_one_letter_code
_entity_poly.pdbx_strand_id
1 'polypeptide(L)'
;EIVTLKCDVSTLEADLTAKEAEVTLLTQTLAQTKEEKDTLEVQILEWENAFLSVQSEISKRLGNSEYVMEFITPNNEAVAGLVTGITGSFSQDTLKMWNDITGLYNWIMNYIDYSLDTPLPILPITSIGKLFGTLLWIEEYWRLPEETIKDGMGDCEDMAVLLTSMIINYNEGRYSVQAINSSVLSNNS
;
A
#
# COMPACT_ATOMS: atom_id res chain seq x y z
N GLU A 1 -75.46 26.21 -21.81
CA GLU A 1 -74.24 26.96 -22.13
C GLU A 1 -73.57 27.56 -20.89
N ILE A 2 -74.16 28.55 -20.20
CA ILE A 2 -73.53 29.17 -19.01
C ILE A 2 -73.24 28.18 -17.86
N VAL A 3 -74.15 27.24 -17.58
CA VAL A 3 -73.94 26.22 -16.53
C VAL A 3 -72.82 25.24 -16.91
N THR A 4 -72.76 24.84 -18.19
CA THR A 4 -71.72 23.99 -18.75
C THR A 4 -70.35 24.66 -18.63
N LEU A 5 -70.25 25.92 -19.06
CA LEU A 5 -69.02 26.72 -18.96
C LEU A 5 -68.52 26.87 -17.52
N LYS A 6 -69.43 27.04 -16.54
CA LYS A 6 -69.06 27.10 -15.12
C LYS A 6 -68.50 25.77 -14.60
N CYS A 7 -69.05 24.64 -15.07
CA CYS A 7 -68.57 23.31 -14.73
C CYS A 7 -67.17 23.05 -15.31
N ASP A 8 -66.96 23.47 -16.57
CA ASP A 8 -65.67 23.33 -17.25
C ASP A 8 -64.58 24.18 -16.56
N VAL A 9 -64.90 25.42 -16.18
CA VAL A 9 -63.99 26.28 -15.40
C VAL A 9 -63.61 25.65 -14.07
N SER A 10 -64.59 25.16 -13.30
CA SER A 10 -64.32 24.51 -12.01
C SER A 10 -63.46 23.26 -12.16
N THR A 11 -63.60 22.52 -13.27
CA THR A 11 -62.78 21.33 -13.56
C THR A 11 -61.34 21.73 -13.88
N LEU A 12 -61.16 22.76 -14.71
CA LEU A 12 -59.83 23.28 -15.06
C LEU A 12 -59.08 23.86 -13.84
N GLU A 13 -59.79 24.52 -12.92
CA GLU A 13 -59.20 25.03 -11.68
C GLU A 13 -58.71 23.90 -10.76
N ALA A 14 -59.47 22.80 -10.69
CA ALA A 14 -59.07 21.61 -9.95
C ALA A 14 -57.86 20.93 -10.58
N ASP A 15 -57.83 20.79 -11.90
CA ASP A 15 -56.70 20.23 -12.64
C ASP A 15 -55.43 21.09 -12.50
N LEU A 16 -55.56 22.41 -12.55
CA LEU A 16 -54.45 23.34 -12.33
C LEU A 16 -53.86 23.15 -10.93
N THR A 17 -54.71 23.10 -9.91
CA THR A 17 -54.28 22.89 -8.51
C THR A 17 -53.57 21.55 -8.35
N ALA A 18 -54.09 20.48 -8.97
CA ALA A 18 -53.46 19.17 -8.93
C ALA A 18 -52.09 19.16 -9.62
N LYS A 19 -51.96 19.87 -10.75
CA LYS A 19 -50.69 20.00 -11.47
C LYS A 19 -49.66 20.84 -10.70
N GLU A 20 -50.08 21.89 -10.00
CA GLU A 20 -49.20 22.69 -9.14
C GLU A 20 -48.66 21.85 -7.95
N ALA A 21 -49.50 20.98 -7.37
CA ALA A 21 -49.07 20.05 -6.34
C ALA A 21 -48.07 19.01 -6.89
N GLU A 22 -48.30 18.48 -8.09
CA GLU A 22 -47.39 17.55 -8.76
C GLU A 22 -46.03 18.21 -9.05
N VAL A 23 -46.02 19.44 -9.58
CA VAL A 23 -44.78 20.21 -9.82
C VAL A 23 -44.00 20.44 -8.52
N THR A 24 -44.71 20.74 -7.43
CA THR A 24 -44.10 20.93 -6.11
C THR A 24 -43.42 19.65 -5.64
N LEU A 25 -44.10 18.51 -5.74
CA LEU A 25 -43.56 17.21 -5.35
C LEU A 25 -42.33 16.84 -6.19
N LEU A 26 -42.43 16.97 -7.52
CA LEU A 26 -41.31 16.67 -8.42
C LEU A 26 -40.09 17.55 -8.16
N THR A 27 -40.31 18.82 -7.82
CA THR A 27 -39.22 19.75 -7.46
C THR A 27 -38.51 19.30 -6.18
N GLN A 28 -39.27 18.85 -5.18
CA GLN A 28 -38.69 18.33 -3.92
C GLN A 28 -37.92 17.02 -4.17
N THR A 29 -38.47 16.09 -4.94
CA THR A 29 -37.78 14.85 -5.30
C THR A 29 -36.50 15.12 -6.07
N LEU A 30 -36.51 16.04 -7.03
CA LEU A 30 -35.32 16.41 -7.78
C LEU A 30 -34.23 16.99 -6.87
N ALA A 31 -34.60 17.83 -5.91
CA ALA A 31 -33.66 18.39 -4.94
C ALA A 31 -33.03 17.30 -4.07
N GLN A 32 -33.84 16.38 -3.54
CA GLN A 32 -33.37 15.26 -2.73
C GLN A 32 -32.45 14.32 -3.53
N THR A 33 -32.85 13.91 -4.73
CA THR A 33 -32.01 13.04 -5.59
C THR A 33 -30.69 13.71 -5.96
N LYS A 34 -30.68 15.04 -6.14
CA LYS A 34 -29.44 15.78 -6.38
C LYS A 34 -28.52 15.75 -5.17
N GLU A 35 -29.04 15.96 -3.97
CA GLU A 35 -28.27 15.87 -2.73
C GLU A 35 -27.71 14.45 -2.50
N GLU A 36 -28.52 13.42 -2.75
CA GLU A 36 -28.09 12.02 -2.69
C GLU A 36 -26.97 11.74 -3.70
N LYS A 37 -27.10 12.24 -4.93
CA LYS A 37 -26.07 12.12 -5.97
C LYS A 37 -24.76 12.78 -5.54
N ASP A 38 -24.82 14.04 -5.08
CA ASP A 38 -23.63 14.79 -4.66
C ASP A 38 -22.93 14.09 -3.48
N THR A 39 -23.72 13.52 -2.55
CA THR A 39 -23.19 12.71 -1.44
C THR A 39 -22.48 11.44 -1.92
N LEU A 40 -23.08 10.72 -2.86
CA LEU A 40 -22.48 9.50 -3.42
C LEU A 40 -21.20 9.81 -4.20
N GLU A 41 -21.13 10.94 -4.92
CA GLU A 41 -19.91 11.35 -5.64
C GLU A 41 -18.73 11.59 -4.67
N VAL A 42 -18.98 12.21 -3.51
CA VAL A 42 -17.95 12.36 -2.47
C VAL A 42 -17.50 11.00 -1.92
N GLN A 43 -18.45 10.11 -1.61
CA GLN A 43 -18.12 8.78 -1.08
C GLN A 43 -17.29 7.96 -2.08
N ILE A 44 -17.63 8.01 -3.38
CA ILE A 44 -16.86 7.32 -4.43
C ILE A 44 -15.40 7.80 -4.43
N LEU A 45 -15.17 9.10 -4.36
CA LEU A 45 -13.82 9.67 -4.32
C LEU A 45 -13.05 9.23 -3.07
N GLU A 46 -13.70 9.18 -1.90
CA GLU A 46 -13.07 8.67 -0.67
C GLU A 46 -12.67 7.20 -0.79
N TRP A 47 -13.56 6.37 -1.35
CA TRP A 47 -13.29 4.94 -1.60
C TRP A 47 -12.16 4.72 -2.61
N GLU A 48 -12.14 5.50 -3.70
CA GLU A 48 -11.08 5.44 -4.71
C GLU A 48 -9.71 5.77 -4.10
N ASN A 49 -9.63 6.83 -3.29
CA ASN A 49 -8.40 7.20 -2.60
C ASN A 49 -7.94 6.14 -1.59
N ALA A 50 -8.86 5.60 -0.78
CA ALA A 50 -8.55 4.54 0.16
C ALA A 50 -8.03 3.28 -0.55
N PHE A 51 -8.66 2.91 -1.67
CA PHE A 51 -8.27 1.76 -2.47
C PHE A 51 -6.89 1.94 -3.11
N LEU A 52 -6.61 3.11 -3.70
CA LEU A 52 -5.29 3.41 -4.26
C LEU A 52 -4.18 3.38 -3.19
N SER A 53 -4.47 3.83 -1.96
CA SER A 53 -3.53 3.73 -0.84
C SER A 53 -3.19 2.27 -0.52
N VAL A 54 -4.19 1.40 -0.41
CA VAL A 54 -3.99 -0.04 -0.13
C VAL A 54 -3.21 -0.70 -1.26
N GLN A 55 -3.55 -0.36 -2.51
CA GLN A 55 -2.86 -0.89 -3.67
C GLN A 55 -1.39 -0.50 -3.69
N SER A 56 -1.07 0.77 -3.41
CA SER A 56 0.31 1.24 -3.37
C SER A 56 1.13 0.45 -2.34
N GLU A 57 0.60 0.23 -1.14
CA GLU A 57 1.28 -0.53 -0.09
C GLU A 57 1.49 -2.00 -0.45
N ILE A 58 0.49 -2.65 -1.06
CA ILE A 58 0.64 -4.03 -1.56
C ILE A 58 1.65 -4.08 -2.70
N SER A 59 1.65 -3.09 -3.59
CA SER A 59 2.50 -3.09 -4.79
C SER A 59 3.98 -2.95 -4.44
N LYS A 60 4.34 -2.10 -3.47
CA LYS A 60 5.72 -1.98 -2.96
C LYS A 60 6.29 -3.32 -2.50
N ARG A 61 5.42 -4.14 -1.90
CA ARG A 61 5.73 -5.42 -1.28
C ARG A 61 5.90 -6.56 -2.29
N LEU A 62 5.57 -6.35 -3.58
CA LEU A 62 5.76 -7.35 -4.64
C LEU A 62 7.20 -7.46 -5.16
N GLY A 63 8.14 -6.66 -4.66
CA GLY A 63 9.57 -6.83 -4.95
C GLY A 63 10.00 -6.54 -6.39
N ASN A 64 9.11 -5.96 -7.20
CA ASN A 64 9.35 -5.61 -8.60
C ASN A 64 10.27 -4.38 -8.70
N SER A 65 11.57 -4.64 -8.52
CA SER A 65 12.82 -3.91 -8.86
C SER A 65 12.96 -2.38 -8.68
N GLU A 66 11.89 -1.57 -8.61
CA GLU A 66 11.98 -0.13 -8.36
C GLU A 66 11.97 0.23 -6.87
N TYR A 67 11.36 -0.61 -6.03
CA TYR A 67 11.19 -0.36 -4.60
C TYR A 67 12.22 -1.05 -3.70
N VAL A 68 13.12 -1.87 -4.26
CA VAL A 68 14.13 -2.63 -3.50
C VAL A 68 14.94 -1.76 -2.54
N MET A 69 15.26 -0.53 -2.95
CA MET A 69 16.01 0.42 -2.12
C MET A 69 15.19 0.95 -0.93
N GLU A 70 13.86 0.93 -0.99
CA GLU A 70 12.99 1.34 0.12
C GLU A 70 13.03 0.32 1.27
N PHE A 71 13.36 -0.95 0.98
CA PHE A 71 13.52 -2.02 1.98
C PHE A 71 14.91 -2.03 2.61
N ILE A 72 15.83 -1.18 2.15
CA ILE A 72 17.13 -0.97 2.79
C ILE A 72 16.99 0.20 3.76
N THR A 73 16.71 -0.09 5.03
CA THR A 73 16.40 0.92 6.07
C THR A 73 17.47 0.99 7.17
N PRO A 74 18.71 1.41 6.87
CA PRO A 74 19.81 1.41 7.84
C PRO A 74 19.57 2.35 9.03
N ASN A 75 18.79 3.42 8.85
CA ASN A 75 18.55 4.42 9.89
C ASN A 75 17.33 4.10 10.77
N ASN A 76 16.65 2.98 10.53
CA ASN A 76 15.54 2.54 11.37
C ASN A 76 16.04 2.27 12.81
N GLU A 77 15.28 2.66 13.82
CA GLU A 77 15.69 2.56 15.22
C GLU A 77 15.94 1.11 15.68
N ALA A 78 15.13 0.15 15.22
CA ALA A 78 15.30 -1.26 15.55
C ALA A 78 16.62 -1.81 14.95
N VAL A 79 16.91 -1.45 13.70
CA VAL A 79 18.16 -1.83 13.02
C VAL A 79 19.36 -1.19 13.71
N ALA A 80 19.33 0.12 13.95
CA ALA A 80 20.44 0.84 14.57
C ALA A 80 20.73 0.36 16.00
N GLY A 81 19.67 0.13 16.79
CA GLY A 81 19.77 -0.43 18.14
C GLY A 81 20.40 -1.82 18.15
N LEU A 82 19.98 -2.68 17.21
CA LEU A 82 20.53 -4.02 17.07
C LEU A 82 22.01 -4.02 16.68
N VAL A 83 22.38 -3.22 15.67
CA VAL A 83 23.77 -3.08 15.23
C VAL A 83 24.65 -2.60 16.38
N THR A 84 24.23 -1.55 17.09
CA THR A 84 24.94 -1.03 18.26
C THR A 84 25.09 -2.10 19.35
N GLY A 85 24.05 -2.90 19.57
CA GLY A 85 24.08 -4.00 20.55
C GLY A 85 25.07 -5.11 20.19
N ILE A 86 25.27 -5.39 18.90
CA ILE A 86 26.17 -6.45 18.42
C ILE A 86 27.62 -5.96 18.33
N THR A 87 27.83 -4.78 17.75
CA THR A 87 29.18 -4.31 17.34
C THR A 87 29.75 -3.23 18.25
N GLY A 88 28.89 -2.61 19.07
CA GLY A 88 29.19 -1.39 19.82
C GLY A 88 29.24 -0.18 18.88
N SER A 89 30.37 0.02 18.22
CA SER A 89 30.60 1.13 17.30
C SER A 89 31.47 0.70 16.12
N PHE A 90 31.43 1.52 15.05
CA PHE A 90 32.31 1.34 13.90
C PHE A 90 33.78 1.25 14.31
N SER A 91 34.52 0.40 13.61
CA SER A 91 35.96 0.22 13.77
C SER A 91 36.70 0.36 12.45
N GLN A 92 37.79 1.13 12.45
CA GLN A 92 38.75 1.19 11.33
C GLN A 92 39.76 0.03 11.36
N ASP A 93 39.84 -0.71 12.47
CA ASP A 93 40.64 -1.94 12.52
C ASP A 93 39.96 -3.02 11.67
N THR A 94 40.64 -3.46 10.61
CA THR A 94 40.13 -4.41 9.62
C THR A 94 39.70 -5.73 10.26
N LEU A 95 40.43 -6.24 11.25
CA LEU A 95 40.11 -7.51 11.89
C LEU A 95 38.83 -7.38 12.73
N LYS A 96 38.71 -6.31 13.52
CA LYS A 96 37.47 -6.01 14.26
C LYS A 96 36.30 -5.79 13.29
N MET A 97 36.51 -5.06 12.19
CA MET A 97 35.48 -4.81 11.19
C MET A 97 34.92 -6.13 10.61
N TRP A 98 35.79 -7.07 10.24
CA TRP A 98 35.34 -8.39 9.77
C TRP A 98 34.64 -9.21 10.85
N ASN A 99 35.13 -9.14 12.10
CA ASN A 99 34.48 -9.80 13.23
C ASN A 99 33.08 -9.22 13.49
N ASP A 100 32.92 -7.90 13.42
CA ASP A 100 31.65 -7.21 13.59
C ASP A 100 30.66 -7.60 12.49
N ILE A 101 31.06 -7.54 11.21
CA ILE A 101 30.24 -7.97 10.07
C ILE A 101 29.83 -9.43 10.20
N THR A 102 30.77 -10.30 10.60
CA THR A 102 30.49 -11.72 10.87
C THR A 102 29.52 -11.89 12.03
N GLY A 103 29.62 -11.03 13.06
CA GLY A 103 28.68 -10.98 14.17
C GLY A 103 27.26 -10.62 13.73
N LEU A 104 27.10 -9.64 12.84
CA LEU A 104 25.80 -9.25 12.26
C LEU A 104 25.19 -10.43 11.47
N TYR A 105 25.99 -11.07 10.62
CA TYR A 105 25.55 -12.26 9.86
C TYR A 105 25.15 -13.42 10.79
N ASN A 106 26.00 -13.74 11.76
CA ASN A 106 25.74 -14.82 12.71
C ASN A 106 24.50 -14.53 13.56
N TRP A 107 24.22 -13.27 13.88
CA TRP A 107 22.99 -12.93 14.59
C TRP A 107 21.77 -13.32 13.75
N ILE A 108 21.73 -12.94 12.47
CA ILE A 108 20.62 -13.32 11.58
C ILE A 108 20.46 -14.83 11.53
N MET A 109 21.55 -15.56 11.29
CA MET A 109 21.51 -17.02 11.16
C MET A 109 21.07 -17.75 12.43
N ASN A 110 21.22 -17.14 13.61
CA ASN A 110 20.87 -17.77 14.89
C ASN A 110 19.50 -17.33 15.43
N TYR A 111 18.97 -16.19 14.98
CA TYR A 111 17.78 -15.56 15.58
C TYR A 111 16.65 -15.30 14.59
N ILE A 112 16.88 -15.46 13.28
CA ILE A 112 15.83 -15.34 12.26
C ILE A 112 15.55 -16.74 11.69
N ASP A 113 14.35 -17.24 11.94
CA ASP A 113 13.86 -18.49 11.38
C ASP A 113 13.53 -18.33 9.90
N TYR A 114 13.93 -19.31 9.09
CA TYR A 114 13.60 -19.30 7.67
C TYR A 114 12.10 -19.60 7.49
N SER A 115 11.36 -18.68 6.87
CA SER A 115 9.95 -18.85 6.54
C SER A 115 9.69 -18.48 5.09
N LEU A 116 9.01 -19.34 4.36
CA LEU A 116 8.53 -19.00 3.02
C LEU A 116 7.39 -17.98 3.12
N ASP A 117 7.30 -17.13 2.10
CA ASP A 117 6.25 -16.14 2.02
C ASP A 117 4.87 -16.73 1.86
N THR A 118 3.90 -16.06 2.48
CA THR A 118 2.49 -16.29 2.16
C THR A 118 2.15 -15.52 0.89
N PRO A 119 1.44 -16.14 -0.08
CA PRO A 119 1.12 -15.47 -1.33
C PRO A 119 0.39 -14.14 -1.11
N LEU A 120 0.81 -13.10 -1.84
CA LEU A 120 0.14 -11.80 -1.87
C LEU A 120 -0.70 -11.62 -3.13
N PRO A 121 -1.85 -10.92 -3.02
CA PRO A 121 -2.68 -10.62 -4.18
C PRO A 121 -2.07 -9.50 -5.01
N ILE A 122 -1.99 -9.70 -6.33
CA ILE A 122 -1.82 -8.61 -7.29
C ILE A 122 -3.21 -8.05 -7.56
N LEU A 123 -3.47 -6.84 -7.06
CA LEU A 123 -4.77 -6.19 -7.23
C LEU A 123 -4.99 -5.78 -8.71
N PRO A 124 -6.08 -6.21 -9.36
CA PRO A 124 -6.34 -5.91 -10.76
C PRO A 124 -6.83 -4.45 -10.91
N ILE A 125 -6.00 -3.57 -11.47
CA ILE A 125 -6.39 -2.18 -11.75
C ILE A 125 -6.04 -1.81 -13.20
N THR A 126 -7.02 -1.17 -13.87
CA THR A 126 -6.77 -0.36 -15.07
C THR A 126 -6.57 1.10 -14.66
N SER A 127 -5.91 1.91 -15.51
CA SER A 127 -5.51 3.31 -15.28
C SER A 127 -6.63 4.32 -14.93
N ILE A 128 -7.84 3.84 -14.60
CA ILE A 128 -9.03 4.61 -14.24
C ILE A 128 -9.70 4.05 -12.96
N GLY A 129 -8.94 3.42 -12.06
CA GLY A 129 -9.45 3.01 -10.73
C GLY A 129 -10.53 1.91 -10.74
N LYS A 130 -10.84 1.33 -11.91
CA LYS A 130 -11.82 0.26 -12.04
C LYS A 130 -11.16 -1.09 -11.81
N LEU A 131 -11.67 -1.82 -10.82
CA LEU A 131 -11.44 -3.26 -10.61
C LEU A 131 -11.99 -4.02 -11.82
N PHE A 132 -11.13 -4.28 -12.80
CA PHE A 132 -11.46 -5.10 -13.95
C PHE A 132 -10.33 -6.08 -14.18
N GLY A 133 -10.61 -7.38 -14.03
CA GLY A 133 -9.62 -8.43 -14.18
C GLY A 133 -9.80 -9.58 -13.19
N THR A 134 -8.91 -10.56 -13.28
CA THR A 134 -8.84 -11.71 -12.38
C THR A 134 -7.84 -11.41 -11.26
N LEU A 135 -8.16 -11.82 -10.04
CA LEU A 135 -7.22 -11.80 -8.93
C LEU A 135 -6.05 -12.75 -9.23
N LEU A 136 -4.84 -12.20 -9.29
CA LEU A 136 -3.62 -13.00 -9.40
C LEU A 136 -2.94 -13.02 -8.03
N TRP A 137 -2.18 -14.08 -7.78
CA TRP A 137 -1.40 -14.25 -6.57
C TRP A 137 0.06 -14.42 -6.97
N ILE A 138 0.97 -13.80 -6.22
CA ILE A 138 2.40 -14.00 -6.36
C ILE A 138 2.97 -14.58 -5.07
N GLU A 139 3.92 -15.48 -5.22
CA GLU A 139 4.58 -16.20 -4.12
C GLU A 139 5.93 -15.55 -3.83
N GLU A 140 5.98 -14.24 -3.57
CA GLU A 140 7.17 -13.49 -3.15
C GLU A 140 6.68 -12.20 -2.48
N TYR A 141 7.11 -11.92 -1.26
CA TYR A 141 6.67 -10.78 -0.47
C TYR A 141 7.81 -10.19 0.36
N TRP A 142 8.13 -8.92 0.08
CA TRP A 142 9.23 -8.24 0.76
C TRP A 142 8.80 -7.67 2.11
N ARG A 143 9.55 -8.00 3.17
CA ARG A 143 9.40 -7.40 4.50
C ARG A 143 10.45 -6.35 4.77
N LEU A 144 10.06 -5.35 5.57
CA LEU A 144 11.02 -4.38 6.07
C LEU A 144 11.94 -5.06 7.10
N PRO A 145 13.22 -4.64 7.21
CA PRO A 145 14.15 -5.15 8.22
C PRO A 145 13.61 -5.12 9.66
N GLU A 146 12.82 -4.10 10.01
CA GLU A 146 12.18 -4.00 11.33
C GLU A 146 11.09 -5.06 11.54
N GLU A 147 10.38 -5.45 10.49
CA GLU A 147 9.37 -6.51 10.50
C GLU A 147 10.06 -7.86 10.69
N THR A 148 11.14 -8.13 9.94
CA THR A 148 11.97 -9.32 10.08
C THR A 148 12.54 -9.47 11.49
N ILE A 149 13.08 -8.38 12.06
CA ILE A 149 13.59 -8.37 13.45
C ILE A 149 12.46 -8.67 14.45
N LYS A 150 11.31 -8.02 14.29
CA LYS A 150 10.18 -8.13 15.21
C LYS A 150 9.57 -9.53 15.22
N ASP A 151 9.37 -10.10 14.03
CA ASP A 151 8.71 -11.40 13.88
C ASP A 151 9.69 -12.56 14.09
N GLY A 152 11.00 -12.31 14.00
CA GLY A 152 12.04 -13.32 14.14
C GLY A 152 12.04 -14.33 12.99
N MET A 153 11.48 -13.95 11.84
CA MET A 153 11.38 -14.83 10.66
C MET A 153 11.47 -14.03 9.36
N GLY A 154 11.97 -14.69 8.33
CA GLY A 154 12.01 -14.14 6.97
C GLY A 154 12.53 -15.18 5.98
N ASP A 155 12.39 -14.88 4.71
CA ASP A 155 12.95 -15.71 3.65
C ASP A 155 14.39 -15.25 3.28
N CYS A 156 14.92 -15.70 2.14
CA CYS A 156 16.26 -15.32 1.70
C CYS A 156 16.41 -13.82 1.40
N GLU A 157 15.37 -13.17 0.89
CA GLU A 157 15.36 -11.76 0.54
C GLU A 157 15.28 -10.90 1.79
N ASP A 158 14.34 -11.20 2.69
CA ASP A 158 14.18 -10.53 3.97
C ASP A 158 15.49 -10.50 4.79
N MET A 159 16.16 -11.66 4.87
CA MET A 159 17.45 -11.78 5.56
C MET A 159 18.54 -10.96 4.88
N ALA A 160 18.55 -10.91 3.54
CA ALA A 160 19.53 -10.15 2.77
C ALA A 160 19.33 -8.64 2.91
N VAL A 161 18.10 -8.13 2.87
CA VAL A 161 17.82 -6.69 3.07
C VAL A 161 18.08 -6.26 4.50
N LEU A 162 17.79 -7.12 5.48
CA LEU A 162 18.16 -6.90 6.88
C LEU A 162 19.68 -6.80 7.05
N LEU A 163 20.43 -7.80 6.56
CA LEU A 163 21.89 -7.79 6.66
C LEU A 163 22.50 -6.56 5.98
N THR A 164 21.99 -6.22 4.80
CA THR A 164 22.44 -5.05 4.03
C THR A 164 22.21 -3.76 4.83
N SER A 165 21.03 -3.60 5.42
CA SER A 165 20.69 -2.46 6.27
C SER A 165 21.60 -2.37 7.51
N MET A 166 21.88 -3.51 8.14
CA MET A 166 22.77 -3.60 9.30
C MET A 166 24.21 -3.19 8.95
N ILE A 167 24.75 -3.68 7.82
CA ILE A 167 26.12 -3.35 7.39
C ILE A 167 26.23 -1.86 7.01
N ILE A 168 25.25 -1.30 6.30
CA ILE A 168 25.25 0.13 5.95
C ILE A 168 25.20 0.99 7.21
N ASN A 169 24.37 0.62 8.20
CA ASN A 169 24.29 1.30 9.49
C ASN A 169 25.63 1.24 10.24
N TYR A 170 26.19 0.04 10.44
CA TYR A 170 27.47 -0.19 11.12
C TYR A 170 28.60 0.66 10.52
N ASN A 171 28.59 0.78 9.20
CA ASN A 171 29.62 1.46 8.44
C ASN A 171 29.46 2.99 8.40
N GLU A 172 28.38 3.55 8.94
CA GLU A 172 28.11 4.99 8.93
C GLU A 172 28.17 5.60 7.51
N GLY A 173 27.85 4.81 6.47
CA GLY A 173 27.90 5.23 5.06
C GLY A 173 29.31 5.40 4.45
N ARG A 174 30.37 4.88 5.06
CA ARG A 174 31.77 5.09 4.61
C ARG A 174 32.18 4.25 3.39
N TYR A 175 31.51 3.13 3.17
CA TYR A 175 31.74 2.18 2.07
C TYR A 175 30.41 1.82 1.41
N SER A 176 30.47 1.55 0.11
CA SER A 176 29.33 1.04 -0.64
C SER A 176 29.04 -0.41 -0.24
N VAL A 177 27.75 -0.71 -0.03
CA VAL A 177 27.24 -2.05 0.26
C VAL A 177 26.16 -2.35 -0.77
N GLN A 178 26.18 -3.55 -1.33
CA GLN A 178 25.24 -3.97 -2.36
C GLN A 178 24.64 -5.32 -1.97
N ALA A 179 23.30 -5.40 -1.98
CA ALA A 179 22.58 -6.66 -2.01
C ALA A 179 22.57 -7.17 -3.45
N ILE A 180 23.06 -8.39 -3.68
CA ILE A 180 23.13 -8.98 -5.02
C ILE A 180 22.08 -10.07 -5.11
N ASN A 181 21.08 -9.90 -5.98
CA ASN A 181 20.19 -10.98 -6.37
C ASN A 181 20.83 -11.79 -7.53
N SER A 182 20.70 -13.12 -7.46
CA SER A 182 21.15 -14.11 -8.43
C SER A 182 20.79 -13.83 -9.90
N SER A 183 19.72 -13.06 -10.17
CA SER A 183 19.34 -12.61 -11.52
C SER A 183 20.39 -11.70 -12.20
N VAL A 184 21.28 -11.07 -11.44
CA VAL A 184 22.40 -10.27 -11.97
C VAL A 184 23.57 -11.15 -12.41
N LEU A 185 23.69 -12.36 -11.87
CA LEU A 185 24.80 -13.28 -12.17
C LEU A 185 24.56 -14.11 -13.43
N SER A 186 23.30 -14.29 -13.86
CA SER A 186 22.96 -15.07 -15.06
C SER A 186 23.19 -14.33 -16.39
N ASN A 187 23.48 -13.02 -16.37
CA ASN A 187 23.78 -12.24 -17.57
C ASN A 187 25.29 -12.15 -17.90
N ASN A 188 26.14 -12.81 -17.11
CA ASN A 188 27.60 -12.86 -17.31
C ASN A 188 28.12 -14.30 -17.50
N SER A 189 27.26 -15.25 -17.90
CA SER A 189 27.63 -16.64 -18.23
C SER A 189 27.63 -16.87 -19.73
#